data_AF-A0A9P1M342-F1
#
_entry.id   AF-A0A9P1M342-F1
#
_cell.length_a   1.000
_cell.length_b   1.000
_cell.length_c   1.000
_cell.angle_alpha   90.00
_cell.angle_beta   90.00
_cell.angle_gamma   90.00
#
_symmetry.space_group_name_H-M   'P 1'
#
loop_
_entity.id
_entity.type
_entity.pdbx_description
1 polymer ?
#
loop_
_entity_poly.entity_id
_entity_poly.type
_entity_poly.pdbx_seq_one_letter_code
_entity_poly.pdbx_strand_id
1 'polypeptide(L)'
;MAPMTAVRALGFTPRMFEALILGDDRHMEALPSEHIATIKRHVHGNHMAEHWCPVIVENELGQRWALHLDPLLVRQHRIKVRQELFDVQEKRARMLRRIKDIRATLPKAHPAESRACWEKELHEAEQRLSEECLVRQFPNGVKHVTVFLEISQQMVQLDLVCRHLKTELWPRLERAGAQSMTLSTLGTGSRARWRDLEVECSQEGRQLFEEFLDKVCQERPAAGGQGKAICMAKRLRKAIDADALLGRGAALFVLCSVPADAAECEQLLCRGQFTLQITGVLGASCEDPEICYERLIAAAAPGSALHLWFGEDYWKAFRAARRQQLESLSGDAQDSLASDGEVVSGEMLELRVLERLMRECYVDEQRCEEELKIMSQVLAKELCEAHDVKAVRQSPRGFAPAVAVSSSSLQLEPEIVPHSVGLGELADIAFSWTAMGVRRC
;
A
#
# COMPACT_ATOMS: atom_id res chain seq x y z
N MET A 1 1.73 -11.83 40.50
CA MET A 1 1.33 -12.03 39.08
C MET A 1 2.19 -11.11 38.24
N ALA A 2 2.75 -11.58 37.12
CA ALA A 2 3.47 -10.70 36.20
C ALA A 2 2.51 -9.62 35.65
N PRO A 3 2.96 -8.37 35.47
CA PRO A 3 2.14 -7.34 34.86
C PRO A 3 1.76 -7.78 33.45
N MET A 4 0.46 -7.72 33.13
CA MET A 4 -0.01 -8.00 31.77
C MET A 4 0.28 -6.77 30.90
N THR A 5 1.16 -6.93 29.91
CA THR A 5 1.48 -5.88 28.95
C THR A 5 0.41 -5.83 27.86
N ALA A 6 -0.21 -4.66 27.65
CA ALA A 6 -1.04 -4.42 26.48
C ALA A 6 -0.14 -4.27 25.24
N VAL A 7 -0.52 -4.90 24.13
CA VAL A 7 0.18 -4.76 22.84
C VAL A 7 -0.66 -4.07 21.77
N ARG A 8 -1.98 -3.97 21.99
CA ARG A 8 -2.90 -3.31 21.06
C ARG A 8 -4.13 -2.80 21.79
N ALA A 9 -4.71 -1.69 21.32
CA ALA A 9 -6.08 -1.28 21.65
C ALA A 9 -6.97 -1.41 20.41
N LEU A 10 -8.14 -2.03 20.56
CA LEU A 10 -9.13 -2.16 19.49
C LEU A 10 -9.67 -0.78 19.10
N GLY A 11 -9.62 -0.47 17.80
CA GLY A 11 -10.09 0.80 17.26
C GLY A 11 -9.13 1.98 17.45
N PHE A 12 -7.95 1.79 18.04
CA PHE A 12 -6.90 2.81 18.13
C PHE A 12 -5.93 2.71 16.96
N THR A 13 -5.38 3.85 16.52
CA THR A 13 -4.17 3.86 15.70
C THR A 13 -2.96 3.43 16.56
N PRO A 14 -1.87 2.90 15.96
CA PRO A 14 -0.65 2.56 16.70
C PRO A 14 -0.09 3.74 17.50
N ARG A 15 -0.11 4.93 16.91
CA ARG A 15 0.35 6.17 17.54
C ARG A 15 -0.51 6.59 18.73
N MET A 16 -1.84 6.48 18.63
CA MET A 16 -2.73 6.70 19.77
C MET A 16 -2.49 5.68 20.88
N PHE A 17 -2.27 4.42 20.51
CA PHE A 17 -1.95 3.36 21.48
C PHE A 17 -0.66 3.68 22.24
N GLU A 18 0.40 4.05 21.54
CA GLU A 18 1.66 4.48 22.18
C GLU A 18 1.45 5.69 23.09
N ALA A 19 0.81 6.75 22.60
CA ALA A 19 0.64 8.00 23.33
C ALA A 19 -0.31 7.89 24.54
N LEU A 20 -1.32 7.02 24.47
CA LEU A 20 -2.34 6.90 25.51
C LEU A 20 -2.10 5.72 26.46
N ILE A 21 -1.39 4.67 26.02
CA ILE A 21 -1.21 3.42 26.79
C ILE A 21 0.25 3.19 27.18
N LEU A 22 1.22 3.49 26.30
CA LEU A 22 2.64 3.14 26.51
C LEU A 22 3.55 4.31 26.96
N GLY A 23 3.07 5.56 26.98
CA GLY A 23 3.91 6.74 27.20
C GLY A 23 4.75 6.74 28.49
N ASP A 24 5.96 7.29 28.40
CA ASP A 24 7.10 7.12 29.32
C ASP A 24 6.89 7.52 30.80
N ASP A 25 5.92 8.37 31.13
CA ASP A 25 5.64 8.79 32.52
C ASP A 25 4.57 7.93 33.23
N ARG A 26 4.18 6.80 32.64
CA ARG A 26 2.99 6.06 33.08
C ARG A 26 3.36 4.69 33.63
N HIS A 27 3.84 4.68 34.87
CA HIS A 27 3.80 3.47 35.69
C HIS A 27 2.33 3.08 35.91
N MET A 28 1.84 2.12 35.11
CA MET A 28 0.56 1.45 35.35
C MET A 28 0.69 0.57 36.60
N GLU A 29 0.60 1.16 37.80
CA GLU A 29 0.49 0.39 39.02
C GLU A 29 -0.94 -0.15 39.16
N ALA A 30 -1.08 -1.47 39.17
CA ALA A 30 -2.31 -2.11 39.58
C ALA A 30 -2.61 -1.68 41.02
N LEU A 31 -3.73 -0.98 41.24
CA LEU A 31 -4.12 -0.53 42.57
C LEU A 31 -4.13 -1.72 43.54
N PRO A 32 -3.58 -1.58 44.77
CA PRO A 32 -3.58 -2.63 45.78
C PRO A 32 -4.96 -3.25 45.96
N SER A 33 -5.03 -4.57 46.14
CA SER A 33 -6.29 -5.32 46.21
C SER A 33 -7.25 -4.84 47.31
N GLU A 34 -6.72 -4.19 48.34
CA GLU A 34 -7.44 -3.51 49.42
C GLU A 34 -8.24 -2.28 48.95
N HIS A 35 -7.85 -1.63 47.84
CA HIS A 35 -8.60 -0.53 47.23
C HIS A 35 -9.75 -1.03 46.34
N ILE A 36 -9.76 -2.31 45.96
CA ILE A 36 -10.80 -2.91 45.11
C ILE A 36 -12.16 -2.89 45.81
N ALA A 37 -12.24 -3.00 47.14
CA ALA A 37 -13.51 -2.90 47.86
C ALA A 37 -14.07 -1.46 47.86
N THR A 38 -13.19 -0.47 48.00
CA THR A 38 -13.53 0.96 47.97
C THR A 38 -13.93 1.40 46.55
N ILE A 39 -13.18 0.95 45.54
CA ILE A 39 -13.51 1.12 44.12
C ILE A 39 -14.79 0.35 43.79
N LYS A 40 -15.02 -0.87 44.29
CA LYS A 40 -16.28 -1.61 44.09
C LYS A 40 -17.47 -0.84 44.67
N ARG A 41 -17.35 -0.17 45.82
CA ARG A 41 -18.41 0.72 46.35
C ARG A 41 -18.59 2.00 45.52
N HIS A 42 -17.49 2.59 45.03
CA HIS A 42 -17.52 3.78 44.17
C HIS A 42 -18.00 3.50 42.73
N VAL A 43 -17.74 2.30 42.23
CA VAL A 43 -18.17 1.77 40.92
C VAL A 43 -19.61 1.26 40.99
N HIS A 44 -20.06 0.71 42.12
CA HIS A 44 -21.49 0.40 42.35
C HIS A 44 -22.34 1.67 42.48
N GLY A 45 -21.74 2.79 42.86
CA GLY A 45 -22.41 4.09 42.87
C GLY A 45 -22.13 4.91 41.61
N ASN A 46 -22.36 4.40 40.40
CA ASN A 46 -22.42 5.08 39.07
C ASN A 46 -21.36 6.12 38.63
N HIS A 47 -20.59 6.75 39.51
CA HIS A 47 -19.80 7.95 39.23
C HIS A 47 -18.52 7.65 38.44
N MET A 48 -17.88 6.49 38.61
CA MET A 48 -16.69 6.15 37.80
C MET A 48 -17.02 5.82 36.34
N ALA A 49 -18.19 5.21 36.06
CA ALA A 49 -18.63 4.98 34.69
C ALA A 49 -19.01 6.30 33.97
N GLU A 50 -19.38 7.35 34.72
CA GLU A 50 -19.61 8.69 34.20
C GLU A 50 -18.29 9.39 33.81
N HIS A 51 -17.20 9.15 34.54
CA HIS A 51 -15.96 9.93 34.42
C HIS A 51 -14.80 9.28 33.64
N TRP A 52 -14.92 8.03 33.18
CA TRP A 52 -13.83 7.33 32.47
C TRP A 52 -14.27 6.79 31.11
N CYS A 53 -13.32 6.69 30.18
CA CYS A 53 -13.55 6.19 28.82
C CYS A 53 -13.11 4.72 28.73
N PRO A 54 -14.04 3.75 28.58
CA PRO A 54 -13.67 2.35 28.44
C PRO A 54 -13.05 2.10 27.06
N VAL A 55 -11.94 1.36 27.03
CA VAL A 55 -11.28 0.89 25.80
C VAL A 55 -10.91 -0.58 25.94
N ILE A 56 -10.93 -1.32 24.85
CA ILE A 56 -10.56 -2.75 24.87
C ILE A 56 -9.13 -2.89 24.37
N VAL A 57 -8.31 -3.52 25.18
CA VAL A 57 -6.91 -3.81 24.91
C VAL A 57 -6.69 -5.31 24.80
N GLU A 58 -5.66 -5.68 24.05
CA GLU A 58 -5.25 -7.06 23.79
C GLU A 58 -3.80 -7.26 24.24
N ASN A 59 -3.51 -8.41 24.83
CA ASN A 59 -2.15 -8.80 25.21
C ASN A 59 -1.50 -9.71 24.16
N GLU A 60 -0.23 -10.09 24.38
CA GLU A 60 0.53 -10.98 23.49
C GLU A 60 -0.13 -12.35 23.25
N LEU A 61 -0.96 -12.81 24.19
CA LEU A 61 -1.69 -14.07 24.11
C LEU A 61 -3.05 -13.94 23.40
N GLY A 62 -3.35 -12.77 22.81
CA GLY A 62 -4.62 -12.47 22.17
C GLY A 62 -5.81 -12.31 23.14
N GLN A 63 -5.54 -12.20 24.45
CA GLN A 63 -6.58 -12.05 25.46
C GLN A 63 -7.01 -10.59 25.54
N ARG A 64 -8.33 -10.37 25.53
CA ARG A 64 -8.95 -9.04 25.56
C ARG A 64 -9.35 -8.64 26.98
N TRP A 65 -9.12 -7.38 27.31
CA TRP A 65 -9.46 -6.80 28.60
C TRP A 65 -9.87 -5.33 28.44
N ALA A 66 -10.67 -4.83 29.38
CA ALA A 66 -11.14 -3.45 29.37
C ALA A 66 -10.22 -2.60 30.23
N LEU A 67 -9.66 -1.54 29.63
CA LEU A 67 -8.93 -0.49 30.31
C LEU A 67 -9.82 0.77 30.38
N HIS A 68 -9.66 1.54 31.44
CA HIS A 68 -10.36 2.82 31.59
C HIS A 68 -9.36 3.95 31.42
N LEU A 69 -9.57 4.81 30.43
CA LEU A 69 -8.75 5.99 30.17
C LEU A 69 -9.32 7.23 30.85
N ASP A 70 -8.44 8.06 31.37
CA ASP A 70 -8.79 9.39 31.86
C ASP A 70 -9.18 10.28 30.67
N PRO A 71 -10.41 10.83 30.64
CA PRO A 71 -10.83 11.75 29.58
C PRO A 71 -9.96 12.99 29.46
N LEU A 72 -9.28 13.43 30.53
CA LEU A 72 -8.34 14.55 30.46
C LEU A 72 -7.13 14.20 29.59
N LEU A 73 -6.58 12.98 29.70
CA LEU A 73 -5.49 12.51 28.84
C LEU A 73 -5.93 12.43 27.38
N VAL A 74 -7.14 11.91 27.13
CA VAL A 74 -7.71 11.85 25.78
C VAL A 74 -7.91 13.27 25.23
N ARG A 75 -8.38 14.23 26.04
CA ARG A 75 -8.53 15.64 25.63
C ARG A 75 -7.19 16.31 25.37
N GLN A 76 -6.17 16.09 26.20
CA GLN A 76 -4.83 16.63 26.02
C GLN A 76 -4.20 16.12 24.72
N HIS A 77 -4.28 14.81 24.47
CA HIS A 77 -3.79 14.24 23.21
C HIS A 77 -4.59 14.77 22.01
N ARG A 78 -5.92 14.91 22.15
CA ARG A 78 -6.77 15.52 21.11
C ARG A 78 -6.36 16.96 20.78
N ILE A 79 -5.95 17.75 21.78
CA ILE A 79 -5.43 19.11 21.56
C ILE A 79 -4.12 19.05 20.76
N LYS A 80 -3.20 18.13 21.12
CA LYS A 80 -1.95 17.95 20.35
C LYS A 80 -2.21 17.57 18.90
N VAL A 81 -3.06 16.57 18.64
CA VAL A 81 -3.41 16.15 17.28
C VAL A 81 -4.15 17.24 16.50
N ARG A 82 -4.98 18.07 17.17
CA ARG A 82 -5.59 19.25 16.52
C ARG A 82 -4.55 20.28 16.10
N GLN A 83 -3.55 20.53 16.94
CA GLN A 83 -2.48 21.46 16.62
C GLN A 83 -1.67 20.94 15.42
N GLU A 84 -1.31 19.66 15.43
CA GLU A 84 -0.61 19.03 14.31
C GLU A 84 -1.41 19.09 13.01
N LEU A 85 -2.72 18.82 13.06
CA LEU A 85 -3.61 18.96 11.90
C LEU A 85 -3.56 20.39 11.34
N PHE A 86 -3.63 21.40 12.21
CA PHE A 86 -3.51 22.80 11.81
C PHE A 86 -2.15 23.09 11.16
N ASP A 87 -1.05 22.62 11.75
CA ASP A 87 0.30 22.83 11.25
C ASP A 87 0.51 22.17 9.87
N VAL A 88 -0.02 20.96 9.68
CA VAL A 88 0.00 20.24 8.39
C VAL A 88 -0.82 20.99 7.34
N GLN A 89 -2.01 21.47 7.69
CA GLN A 89 -2.86 22.25 6.80
C GLN A 89 -2.20 23.59 6.40
N GLU A 90 -1.54 24.26 7.34
CA GLU A 90 -0.80 25.48 7.07
C GLU A 90 0.41 25.21 6.14
N LYS A 91 1.16 24.13 6.42
CA LYS A 91 2.27 23.67 5.56
C LYS A 91 1.78 23.40 4.13
N ARG A 92 0.66 22.69 3.97
CA ARG A 92 0.02 22.44 2.68
C ARG A 92 -0.37 23.75 1.98
N ALA A 93 -0.99 24.69 2.70
CA ALA A 93 -1.36 25.98 2.13
C ALA A 93 -0.16 26.83 1.70
N ARG A 94 0.97 26.76 2.41
CA ARG A 94 2.24 27.38 2.00
C ARG A 94 2.79 26.72 0.73
N MET A 95 2.81 25.38 0.68
CA MET A 95 3.27 24.65 -0.50
C MET A 95 2.40 24.92 -1.74
N LEU A 96 1.07 24.95 -1.60
CA LEU A 96 0.16 25.28 -2.70
C LEU A 96 0.40 26.68 -3.25
N ARG A 97 0.65 27.67 -2.38
CA ARG A 97 1.03 29.02 -2.80
C ARG A 97 2.33 28.99 -3.60
N ARG A 98 3.36 28.30 -3.08
CA ARG A 98 4.65 28.18 -3.76
C ARG A 98 4.55 27.46 -5.10
N ILE A 99 3.78 26.37 -5.19
CA ILE A 99 3.48 25.65 -6.43
C ILE A 99 2.82 26.60 -7.44
N LYS A 100 1.86 27.42 -7.00
CA LYS A 100 1.18 28.40 -7.86
C LYS A 100 2.16 29.46 -8.37
N ASP A 101 3.05 29.96 -7.53
CA ASP A 101 4.07 30.94 -7.89
C ASP A 101 5.10 30.36 -8.88
N ILE A 102 5.56 29.13 -8.63
CA ILE A 102 6.43 28.40 -9.56
C ILE A 102 5.72 28.19 -10.90
N ARG A 103 4.48 27.72 -10.91
CA ARG A 103 3.72 27.53 -12.16
C ARG A 103 3.44 28.83 -12.92
N ALA A 104 3.40 29.97 -12.22
CA ALA A 104 3.25 31.28 -12.85
C ALA A 104 4.55 31.82 -13.45
N THR A 105 5.71 31.35 -12.97
CA THR A 105 7.05 31.74 -13.43
C THR A 105 7.61 30.79 -14.49
N LEU A 106 7.21 29.52 -14.45
CA LEU A 106 7.53 28.55 -15.49
C LEU A 106 7.00 29.04 -16.85
N PRO A 107 7.80 28.90 -17.93
CA PRO A 107 7.31 29.15 -19.27
C PRO A 107 6.03 28.33 -19.48
N LYS A 108 4.92 28.98 -19.83
CA LYS A 108 3.73 28.26 -20.27
C LYS A 108 4.18 27.39 -21.43
N ALA A 109 4.08 26.07 -21.28
CA ALA A 109 4.55 25.12 -22.29
C ALA A 109 4.07 25.60 -23.66
N HIS A 110 5.00 25.74 -24.60
CA HIS A 110 4.67 26.28 -25.91
C HIS A 110 3.55 25.40 -26.49
N PRO A 111 2.44 25.97 -26.99
CA PRO A 111 1.34 25.16 -27.52
C PRO A 111 1.80 24.16 -28.60
N ALA A 112 2.84 24.53 -29.37
CA ALA A 112 3.45 23.68 -30.39
C ALA A 112 4.25 22.49 -29.80
N GLU A 113 5.05 22.70 -28.75
CA GLU A 113 5.80 21.62 -28.08
C GLU A 113 4.87 20.71 -27.29
N SER A 114 3.84 21.28 -26.66
CA SER A 114 2.78 20.52 -25.98
C SER A 114 1.99 19.67 -26.96
N ARG A 115 1.66 20.23 -28.14
CA ARG A 115 0.98 19.51 -29.21
C ARG A 115 1.83 18.38 -29.77
N ALA A 116 3.10 18.62 -30.11
CA ALA A 116 3.99 17.59 -30.62
C ALA A 116 4.21 16.46 -29.60
N CYS A 117 4.36 16.81 -28.31
CA CYS A 117 4.45 15.84 -27.23
C CYS A 117 3.16 15.01 -27.11
N TRP A 118 1.98 15.64 -27.16
CA TRP A 118 0.71 14.94 -27.06
C TRP A 118 0.38 14.11 -28.30
N GLU A 119 0.77 14.56 -29.49
CA GLU A 119 0.67 13.79 -30.73
C GLU A 119 1.57 12.54 -30.66
N LYS A 120 2.78 12.68 -30.10
CA LYS A 120 3.67 11.54 -29.83
C LYS A 120 3.06 10.58 -28.80
N GLU A 121 2.60 11.06 -27.65
CA GLU A 121 1.93 10.22 -26.63
C GLU A 121 0.69 9.52 -27.20
N LEU A 122 -0.08 10.21 -28.06
CA LEU A 122 -1.24 9.64 -28.73
C LEU A 122 -0.83 8.52 -29.68
N HIS A 123 0.23 8.73 -30.47
CA HIS A 123 0.78 7.71 -31.36
C HIS A 123 1.29 6.49 -30.58
N GLU A 124 1.98 6.70 -29.46
CA GLU A 124 2.42 5.61 -28.57
C GLU A 124 1.22 4.85 -27.99
N ALA A 125 0.18 5.54 -27.55
CA ALA A 125 -1.05 4.90 -27.07
C ALA A 125 -1.75 4.09 -28.17
N GLU A 126 -1.73 4.56 -29.42
CA GLU A 126 -2.26 3.83 -30.57
C GLU A 126 -1.45 2.57 -30.89
N GLN A 127 -0.12 2.65 -30.86
CA GLN A 127 0.76 1.48 -31.01
C GLN A 127 0.51 0.45 -29.89
N ARG A 128 0.41 0.92 -28.64
CA ARG A 128 0.13 0.07 -27.47
C ARG A 128 -1.23 -0.63 -27.58
N LEU A 129 -2.26 0.04 -28.11
CA LEU A 129 -3.55 -0.58 -28.37
C LEU A 129 -3.48 -1.76 -29.35
N SER A 130 -2.58 -1.71 -30.33
CA SER A 130 -2.43 -2.79 -31.31
C SER A 130 -1.45 -3.90 -30.88
N GLU A 131 -0.45 -3.58 -30.06
CA GLU A 131 0.70 -4.48 -29.84
C GLU A 131 0.88 -4.93 -28.39
N GLU A 132 0.23 -4.30 -27.43
CA GLU A 132 0.41 -4.64 -26.02
C GLU A 132 -0.20 -6.02 -25.70
N CYS A 133 0.67 -6.96 -25.36
CA CYS A 133 0.31 -8.33 -24.98
C CYS A 133 0.54 -8.50 -23.47
N LEU A 134 -0.40 -9.13 -22.78
CA LEU A 134 -0.26 -9.53 -21.38
C LEU A 134 0.92 -10.51 -21.20
N VAL A 135 1.06 -11.48 -22.12
CA VAL A 135 2.07 -12.54 -22.05
C VAL A 135 3.21 -12.20 -23.00
N ARG A 136 4.45 -12.20 -22.51
CA ARG A 136 5.67 -12.04 -23.33
C ARG A 136 6.13 -13.38 -23.90
N GLN A 137 7.08 -13.36 -24.83
CA GLN A 137 7.58 -14.59 -25.43
C GLN A 137 8.48 -15.31 -24.41
N PHE A 138 8.25 -16.60 -24.19
CA PHE A 138 9.15 -17.41 -23.36
C PHE A 138 10.42 -17.78 -24.15
N PRO A 139 11.55 -18.01 -23.47
CA PRO A 139 12.76 -18.51 -24.12
C PRO A 139 12.51 -19.81 -24.89
N ASN A 140 13.23 -20.00 -25.99
CA ASN A 140 13.12 -21.23 -26.78
C ASN A 140 13.68 -22.43 -26.00
N GLY A 141 12.98 -23.56 -26.08
CA GLY A 141 13.39 -24.81 -25.44
C GLY A 141 12.98 -24.90 -23.96
N VAL A 142 12.06 -24.06 -23.51
CA VAL A 142 11.36 -24.24 -22.23
C VAL A 142 10.48 -25.47 -22.34
N LYS A 143 10.63 -26.43 -21.42
CA LYS A 143 9.88 -27.69 -21.39
C LYS A 143 8.59 -27.57 -20.59
N HIS A 144 8.58 -26.77 -19.53
CA HIS A 144 7.38 -26.53 -18.72
C HIS A 144 7.28 -25.08 -18.27
N VAL A 145 6.06 -24.59 -18.11
CA VAL A 145 5.79 -23.23 -17.65
C VAL A 145 4.86 -23.29 -16.43
N THR A 146 5.24 -22.62 -15.35
CA THR A 146 4.35 -22.42 -14.20
C THR A 146 3.78 -21.00 -14.23
N VAL A 147 2.47 -20.88 -14.37
CA VAL A 147 1.74 -19.61 -14.34
C VAL A 147 1.14 -19.40 -12.97
N PHE A 148 1.41 -18.23 -12.39
CA PHE A 148 0.86 -17.79 -11.13
C PHE A 148 -0.06 -16.61 -11.36
N LEU A 149 -1.35 -16.79 -11.13
CA LEU A 149 -2.36 -15.74 -11.29
C LEU A 149 -2.83 -15.24 -9.93
N GLU A 150 -2.65 -13.95 -9.67
CA GLU A 150 -3.25 -13.30 -8.52
C GLU A 150 -4.78 -13.23 -8.64
N ILE A 151 -5.47 -13.83 -7.68
CA ILE A 151 -6.92 -13.76 -7.48
C ILE A 151 -7.17 -13.13 -6.10
N SER A 152 -6.82 -11.85 -6.00
CA SER A 152 -7.08 -11.02 -4.81
C SER A 152 -8.20 -10.02 -5.11
N GLN A 153 -8.69 -9.35 -4.07
CA GLN A 153 -9.61 -8.21 -4.24
C GLN A 153 -8.91 -6.99 -4.88
N GLN A 154 -7.58 -6.95 -4.87
CA GLN A 154 -6.80 -5.88 -5.49
C GLN A 154 -6.75 -6.05 -7.02
N MET A 155 -6.96 -7.25 -7.56
CA MET A 155 -7.01 -7.51 -9.01
C MET A 155 -8.34 -7.02 -9.59
N VAL A 156 -8.38 -5.74 -9.98
CA VAL A 156 -9.59 -5.09 -10.52
C VAL A 156 -9.94 -5.65 -11.90
N GLN A 157 -8.93 -5.92 -12.72
CA GLN A 157 -9.05 -6.33 -14.13
C GLN A 157 -9.03 -7.85 -14.35
N LEU A 158 -9.39 -8.67 -13.36
CA LEU A 158 -9.27 -10.14 -13.44
C LEU A 158 -9.92 -10.74 -14.71
N ASP A 159 -11.10 -10.27 -15.09
CA ASP A 159 -11.81 -10.79 -16.28
C ASP A 159 -11.07 -10.48 -17.58
N LEU A 160 -10.47 -9.28 -17.66
CA LEU A 160 -9.66 -8.88 -18.81
C LEU A 160 -8.38 -9.71 -18.86
N VAL A 161 -7.70 -9.88 -17.72
CA VAL A 161 -6.50 -10.73 -17.59
C VAL A 161 -6.79 -12.16 -18.05
N CYS A 162 -7.86 -12.78 -17.56
CA CYS A 162 -8.24 -14.14 -17.96
C CYS A 162 -8.51 -14.24 -19.46
N ARG A 163 -9.19 -13.26 -20.07
CA ARG A 163 -9.43 -13.23 -21.53
C ARG A 163 -8.13 -13.18 -22.32
N HIS A 164 -7.18 -12.34 -21.89
CA HIS A 164 -5.87 -12.23 -22.54
C HIS A 164 -5.02 -13.49 -22.32
N LEU A 165 -5.05 -14.11 -21.13
CA LEU A 165 -4.37 -15.39 -20.90
C LEU A 165 -4.88 -16.49 -21.84
N LYS A 166 -6.20 -16.61 -22.04
CA LYS A 166 -6.79 -17.60 -22.97
C LYS A 166 -6.31 -17.44 -24.41
N THR A 167 -6.19 -16.19 -24.86
CA THR A 167 -5.88 -15.88 -26.26
C THR A 167 -4.38 -15.87 -26.53
N GLU A 168 -3.57 -15.39 -25.58
CA GLU A 168 -2.15 -15.12 -25.79
C GLU A 168 -1.23 -16.22 -25.26
N LEU A 169 -1.56 -16.87 -24.14
CA LEU A 169 -0.63 -17.77 -23.47
C LEU A 169 -0.34 -19.01 -24.33
N TRP A 170 -1.39 -19.65 -24.84
CA TRP A 170 -1.26 -20.93 -25.53
C TRP A 170 -0.35 -20.85 -26.77
N PRO A 171 -0.53 -19.89 -27.70
CA PRO A 171 0.36 -19.74 -28.85
C PRO A 171 1.82 -19.43 -28.47
N ARG A 172 2.06 -18.87 -27.28
CA ARG A 172 3.42 -18.57 -26.78
C ARG A 172 4.10 -19.81 -26.20
N LEU A 173 3.32 -20.67 -25.52
CA LEU A 173 3.80 -21.96 -25.04
C LEU A 173 4.23 -22.87 -26.20
N GLU A 174 3.40 -22.97 -27.24
CA GLU A 174 3.69 -23.76 -28.44
C GLU A 174 4.97 -23.28 -29.14
N ARG A 175 5.12 -21.96 -29.31
CA ARG A 175 6.33 -21.37 -29.91
C ARG A 175 7.59 -21.60 -29.08
N ALA A 176 7.46 -21.63 -27.76
CA ALA A 176 8.59 -21.89 -26.87
C ALA A 176 9.00 -23.37 -26.84
N GLY A 177 8.13 -24.28 -27.32
CA GLY A 177 8.32 -25.73 -27.26
C GLY A 177 7.94 -26.34 -25.91
N ALA A 178 7.07 -25.68 -25.15
CA ALA A 178 6.59 -26.20 -23.86
C ALA A 178 5.75 -27.46 -24.05
N GLN A 179 5.99 -28.44 -23.19
CA GLN A 179 5.32 -29.75 -23.17
C GLN A 179 4.21 -29.79 -22.11
N SER A 180 4.39 -29.06 -21.02
CA SER A 180 3.40 -28.98 -19.94
C SER A 180 3.31 -27.57 -19.35
N MET A 181 2.17 -27.32 -18.70
CA MET A 181 1.90 -26.07 -18.00
C MET A 181 1.24 -26.38 -16.65
N THR A 182 1.65 -25.64 -15.63
CA THR A 182 0.99 -25.64 -14.32
C THR A 182 0.41 -24.25 -14.06
N LEU A 183 -0.89 -24.14 -13.85
CA LEU A 183 -1.54 -22.90 -13.42
C LEU A 183 -1.84 -22.97 -11.91
N SER A 184 -1.33 -22.00 -11.17
CA SER A 184 -1.51 -21.84 -9.73
C SER A 184 -2.13 -20.48 -9.44
N THR A 185 -3.03 -20.43 -8.47
CA THR A 185 -3.65 -19.18 -8.04
C THR A 185 -2.97 -18.65 -6.78
N LEU A 186 -2.84 -17.32 -6.69
CA LEU A 186 -2.30 -16.60 -5.54
C LEU A 186 -3.41 -15.74 -4.93
N GLY A 187 -3.74 -15.90 -3.65
CA GLY A 187 -4.76 -15.05 -3.02
C GLY A 187 -5.56 -15.71 -1.90
N THR A 188 -6.56 -14.97 -1.42
CA THR A 188 -7.28 -15.21 -0.15
C THR A 188 -8.54 -16.06 -0.25
N GLY A 189 -8.95 -16.44 -1.45
CA GLY A 189 -10.05 -17.38 -1.64
C GLY A 189 -9.64 -18.77 -1.18
N SER A 190 -9.83 -19.06 0.12
CA SER A 190 -9.73 -20.36 0.82
C SER A 190 -8.82 -21.40 0.16
N ARG A 191 -7.76 -21.83 0.87
CA ARG A 191 -6.88 -22.96 0.49
C ARG A 191 -7.61 -24.24 0.05
N ALA A 192 -8.93 -24.35 0.25
CA ALA A 192 -9.77 -25.45 -0.20
C ALA A 192 -10.37 -25.30 -1.61
N ARG A 193 -10.39 -24.11 -2.23
CA ARG A 193 -11.21 -23.87 -3.44
C ARG A 193 -10.49 -24.11 -4.77
N TRP A 194 -9.20 -23.79 -4.86
CA TRP A 194 -8.43 -23.89 -6.10
C TRP A 194 -7.27 -24.87 -5.92
N ARG A 195 -7.34 -26.01 -6.60
CA ARG A 195 -6.18 -26.89 -6.79
C ARG A 195 -5.37 -26.36 -7.96
N ASP A 196 -4.06 -26.55 -7.90
CA ASP A 196 -3.18 -26.26 -9.03
C ASP A 196 -3.66 -27.10 -10.22
N LEU A 197 -3.75 -26.48 -11.40
CA LEU A 197 -4.11 -27.16 -12.64
C LEU A 197 -2.81 -27.52 -13.36
N GLU A 198 -2.59 -28.82 -13.57
CA GLU A 198 -1.47 -29.33 -14.36
C GLU A 198 -2.04 -29.91 -15.65
N VAL A 199 -1.56 -29.42 -16.80
CA VAL A 199 -2.00 -29.85 -18.13
C VAL A 199 -0.82 -30.03 -19.06
N GLU A 200 -0.94 -31.00 -19.96
CA GLU A 200 -0.04 -31.10 -21.11
C GLU A 200 -0.43 -30.06 -22.15
N CYS A 201 0.53 -29.60 -22.96
CA CYS A 201 0.31 -28.68 -24.06
C CYS A 201 -0.36 -29.38 -25.25
N SER A 202 -1.59 -29.87 -25.05
CA SER A 202 -2.46 -30.53 -26.03
C SER A 202 -3.78 -29.77 -26.19
N GLN A 203 -4.59 -30.12 -27.19
CA GLN A 203 -5.90 -29.49 -27.38
C GLN A 203 -6.84 -29.70 -26.17
N GLU A 204 -6.77 -30.87 -25.53
CA GLU A 204 -7.52 -31.16 -24.30
C GLU A 204 -7.02 -30.31 -23.12
N GLY A 205 -5.69 -30.17 -22.97
CA GLY A 205 -5.10 -29.32 -21.95
C GLY A 205 -5.49 -27.85 -22.11
N ARG A 206 -5.64 -27.38 -23.35
CA ARG A 206 -6.14 -26.03 -23.66
C ARG A 206 -7.58 -25.83 -23.17
N GLN A 207 -8.46 -26.79 -23.44
CA GLN A 207 -9.85 -26.72 -23.01
C GLN A 207 -9.95 -26.67 -21.48
N LEU A 208 -9.22 -27.55 -20.78
CA LEU A 208 -9.16 -27.55 -19.31
C LEU A 208 -8.64 -26.23 -18.73
N PHE A 209 -7.65 -25.62 -19.39
CA PHE A 209 -7.15 -24.30 -19.02
C PHE A 209 -8.18 -23.20 -19.22
N GLU A 210 -8.87 -23.17 -20.36
CA GLU A 210 -9.91 -22.19 -20.64
C GLU A 210 -11.08 -22.30 -19.66
N GLU A 211 -11.52 -23.53 -19.35
CA GLU A 211 -12.55 -23.83 -18.35
C GLU A 211 -12.14 -23.40 -16.94
N PHE A 212 -10.87 -23.63 -16.57
CA PHE A 212 -10.36 -23.21 -15.27
C PHE A 212 -10.40 -21.68 -15.13
N LEU A 213 -9.98 -20.94 -16.16
CA LEU A 213 -10.03 -19.48 -16.15
C LEU A 213 -11.47 -18.95 -16.12
N ASP A 214 -12.42 -19.61 -16.81
CA ASP A 214 -13.84 -19.27 -16.69
C ASP A 214 -14.36 -19.44 -15.26
N LYS A 215 -13.99 -20.56 -14.63
CA LYS A 215 -14.34 -20.82 -13.24
C LYS A 215 -13.77 -19.75 -12.29
N VAL A 216 -12.51 -19.35 -12.50
CA VAL A 216 -11.85 -18.27 -11.74
C VAL A 216 -12.63 -16.96 -11.84
N CYS A 217 -13.08 -16.57 -13.04
CA CYS A 217 -13.89 -15.38 -13.25
C CYS A 217 -15.26 -15.46 -12.55
N GLN A 218 -15.92 -16.61 -12.62
CA GLN A 218 -17.25 -16.82 -12.02
C GLN A 218 -17.24 -16.80 -10.49
N GLU A 219 -16.17 -17.30 -9.87
CA GLU A 219 -16.08 -17.48 -8.41
C GLU A 219 -15.32 -16.35 -7.69
N ARG A 220 -15.22 -15.16 -8.30
CA ARG A 220 -14.47 -14.01 -7.80
C ARG A 220 -14.78 -13.73 -6.31
N PRO A 221 -13.77 -13.49 -5.45
CA PRO A 221 -14.00 -13.15 -4.06
C PRO A 221 -14.87 -11.89 -3.95
N ALA A 222 -15.94 -11.97 -3.15
CA ALA A 222 -16.84 -10.84 -2.90
C ALA A 222 -16.06 -9.64 -2.33
N ALA A 223 -16.40 -8.43 -2.78
CA ALA A 223 -15.81 -7.20 -2.28
C ALA A 223 -16.20 -7.01 -0.79
N GLY A 224 -15.22 -6.78 0.08
CA GLY A 224 -15.48 -6.38 1.49
C GLY A 224 -14.79 -7.19 2.59
N GLY A 225 -13.88 -8.10 2.25
CA GLY A 225 -13.05 -8.81 3.24
C GLY A 225 -11.64 -8.23 3.29
N GLN A 226 -11.04 -8.03 4.48
CA GLN A 226 -9.62 -7.72 4.57
C GLN A 226 -8.82 -8.83 3.88
N GLY A 227 -8.30 -8.55 2.68
CA GLY A 227 -7.51 -9.51 1.93
C GLY A 227 -6.22 -9.81 2.71
N LYS A 228 -5.99 -11.08 3.06
CA LYS A 228 -4.64 -11.54 3.41
C LYS A 228 -3.70 -11.26 2.23
N ALA A 229 -2.49 -10.84 2.56
CA ALA A 229 -1.46 -10.64 1.57
C ALA A 229 -1.16 -11.94 0.80
N ILE A 230 -0.77 -11.78 -0.46
CA ILE A 230 -0.33 -12.89 -1.31
C ILE A 230 1.03 -13.42 -0.83
N CYS A 231 1.19 -14.74 -0.80
CA CYS A 231 2.45 -15.41 -0.48
C CYS A 231 2.90 -16.23 -1.69
N MET A 232 4.09 -15.92 -2.21
CA MET A 232 4.66 -16.48 -3.41
C MET A 232 5.81 -17.46 -3.15
N ALA A 233 6.56 -17.33 -2.08
CA ALA A 233 7.83 -18.03 -1.90
C ALA A 233 7.68 -19.55 -1.95
N LYS A 234 6.66 -20.10 -1.28
CA LYS A 234 6.36 -21.54 -1.32
C LYS A 234 6.02 -22.02 -2.73
N ARG A 235 5.31 -21.19 -3.51
CA ARG A 235 4.86 -21.51 -4.86
C ARG A 235 6.02 -21.43 -5.86
N LEU A 236 6.84 -20.40 -5.73
CA LEU A 236 8.07 -20.23 -6.48
C LEU A 236 9.05 -21.38 -6.23
N ARG A 237 9.22 -21.81 -4.96
CA ARG A 237 10.06 -22.96 -4.63
C ARG A 237 9.62 -24.23 -5.37
N LYS A 238 8.32 -24.51 -5.40
CA LYS A 238 7.79 -25.65 -6.18
C LYS A 238 8.11 -25.56 -7.68
N ALA A 239 8.02 -24.37 -8.27
CA ALA A 239 8.36 -24.18 -9.68
C ALA A 239 9.86 -24.38 -9.95
N ILE A 240 10.71 -23.91 -9.04
CA ILE A 240 12.17 -24.16 -9.10
C ILE A 240 12.46 -25.66 -8.94
N ASP A 241 11.78 -26.35 -8.03
CA ASP A 241 11.94 -27.80 -7.85
C ASP A 241 11.48 -28.56 -9.12
N ALA A 242 10.41 -28.11 -9.77
CA ALA A 242 9.95 -28.67 -11.04
C ALA A 242 10.97 -28.45 -12.18
N ASP A 243 11.61 -27.27 -12.25
CA ASP A 243 12.73 -26.98 -13.15
C ASP A 243 13.87 -27.97 -12.97
N ALA A 244 14.26 -28.22 -11.72
CA ALA A 244 15.31 -29.18 -11.41
C ALA A 244 14.96 -30.62 -11.84
N LEU A 245 13.68 -31.02 -11.80
CA LEU A 245 13.23 -32.38 -12.11
C LEU A 245 12.91 -32.60 -13.60
N LEU A 246 12.28 -31.64 -14.24
CA LEU A 246 11.74 -31.75 -15.60
C LEU A 246 12.67 -31.09 -16.65
N GLY A 247 13.70 -30.37 -16.21
CA GLY A 247 14.59 -29.55 -17.04
C GLY A 247 14.03 -28.15 -17.27
N ARG A 248 14.64 -27.39 -18.19
CA ARG A 248 14.39 -25.94 -18.43
C ARG A 248 12.92 -25.51 -18.27
N GLY A 249 12.60 -24.96 -17.13
CA GLY A 249 11.33 -24.38 -16.75
C GLY A 249 11.35 -22.86 -16.79
N ALA A 250 10.16 -22.26 -16.83
CA ALA A 250 9.98 -20.82 -16.63
C ALA A 250 8.75 -20.56 -15.77
N ALA A 251 8.73 -19.43 -15.06
CA ALA A 251 7.52 -18.94 -14.41
C ALA A 251 7.00 -17.65 -15.02
N LEU A 252 5.68 -17.53 -15.08
CA LEU A 252 4.96 -16.30 -15.37
C LEU A 252 4.14 -15.92 -14.14
N PHE A 253 4.37 -14.75 -13.57
CA PHE A 253 3.56 -14.18 -12.51
C PHE A 253 2.70 -13.06 -13.09
N VAL A 254 1.40 -13.12 -12.86
CA VAL A 254 0.45 -12.04 -13.19
C VAL A 254 -0.07 -11.47 -11.89
N LEU A 255 0.44 -10.30 -11.53
CA LEU A 255 0.30 -9.71 -10.19
C LEU A 255 -0.15 -8.26 -10.28
N CYS A 256 -0.80 -7.78 -9.23
CA CYS A 256 -1.18 -6.38 -9.07
C CYS A 256 -0.85 -5.82 -7.67
N SER A 257 -0.20 -6.63 -6.82
CA SER A 257 0.13 -6.31 -5.43
C SER A 257 1.52 -6.80 -5.02
N VAL A 258 2.03 -6.24 -3.91
CA VAL A 258 3.31 -6.64 -3.31
C VAL A 258 3.16 -8.00 -2.61
N PRO A 259 4.01 -9.00 -2.92
CA PRO A 259 4.04 -10.26 -2.17
C PRO A 259 4.50 -10.03 -0.73
N ALA A 260 3.77 -10.57 0.26
CA ALA A 260 4.15 -10.45 1.67
C ALA A 260 5.48 -11.14 2.00
N ASP A 261 5.89 -12.10 1.18
CA ASP A 261 7.12 -12.87 1.28
C ASP A 261 8.11 -12.54 0.14
N ALA A 262 8.08 -11.31 -0.38
CA ALA A 262 8.97 -10.85 -1.44
C ALA A 262 10.46 -11.05 -1.11
N ALA A 263 10.87 -10.79 0.13
CA ALA A 263 12.26 -11.00 0.57
C ALA A 263 12.68 -12.48 0.51
N GLU A 264 11.79 -13.42 0.81
CA GLU A 264 12.07 -14.85 0.66
C GLU A 264 12.12 -15.26 -0.82
N CYS A 265 11.26 -14.67 -1.66
CA CYS A 265 11.30 -14.89 -3.11
C CYS A 265 12.64 -14.44 -3.70
N GLU A 266 13.14 -13.25 -3.31
CA GLU A 266 14.44 -12.72 -3.74
C GLU A 266 15.57 -13.69 -3.39
N GLN A 267 15.59 -14.22 -2.15
CA GLN A 267 16.59 -15.20 -1.72
C GLN A 267 16.55 -16.52 -2.51
N LEU A 268 15.36 -16.96 -2.92
CA LEU A 268 15.20 -18.16 -3.75
C LEU A 268 15.74 -17.94 -5.16
N LEU A 269 15.49 -16.77 -5.75
CA LEU A 269 15.92 -16.42 -7.10
C LEU A 269 17.43 -16.26 -7.20
N CYS A 270 18.06 -15.58 -6.22
CA CYS A 270 19.51 -15.37 -6.18
C CYS A 270 20.34 -16.68 -6.23
N ARG A 271 19.75 -17.81 -5.88
CA ARG A 271 20.42 -19.12 -5.83
C ARG A 271 20.18 -19.97 -7.08
N GLY A 272 19.22 -19.60 -7.93
CA GLY A 272 18.76 -20.42 -9.05
C GLY A 272 19.02 -19.79 -10.42
N GLN A 273 19.15 -20.61 -11.45
CA GLN A 273 19.12 -20.16 -12.86
C GLN A 273 17.70 -20.22 -13.44
N PHE A 274 16.71 -19.84 -12.62
CA PHE A 274 15.30 -19.95 -12.97
C PHE A 274 14.82 -18.69 -13.70
N THR A 275 14.20 -18.86 -14.87
CA THR A 275 13.71 -17.72 -15.66
C THR A 275 12.35 -17.26 -15.15
N LEU A 276 12.25 -15.96 -14.86
CA LEU A 276 11.08 -15.35 -14.26
C LEU A 276 10.50 -14.25 -15.17
N GLN A 277 9.24 -14.35 -15.53
CA GLN A 277 8.49 -13.26 -16.12
C GLN A 277 7.46 -12.74 -15.11
N ILE A 278 7.47 -11.44 -14.86
CA ILE A 278 6.44 -10.77 -14.05
C ILE A 278 5.66 -9.83 -14.96
N THR A 279 4.36 -10.05 -15.08
CA THR A 279 3.41 -9.12 -15.66
C THR A 279 2.69 -8.39 -14.53
N GLY A 280 3.06 -7.13 -14.31
CA GLY A 280 2.38 -6.23 -13.39
C GLY A 280 1.12 -5.67 -14.04
N VAL A 281 -0.03 -5.87 -13.43
CA VAL A 281 -1.35 -5.47 -13.91
C VAL A 281 -1.91 -4.37 -13.02
N LEU A 282 -2.70 -3.47 -13.60
CA LEU A 282 -3.40 -2.44 -12.85
C LEU A 282 -4.33 -3.06 -11.79
N GLY A 283 -4.07 -2.74 -10.53
CA GLY A 283 -4.87 -3.16 -9.37
C GLY A 283 -5.16 -2.03 -8.40
N ALA A 284 -5.80 -2.39 -7.29
CA ALA A 284 -6.16 -1.50 -6.19
C ALA A 284 -5.22 -1.64 -4.98
N SER A 285 -3.96 -2.01 -5.21
CA SER A 285 -2.96 -2.06 -4.13
C SER A 285 -2.67 -0.67 -3.61
N CYS A 286 -2.51 -0.53 -2.29
CA CYS A 286 -2.15 0.74 -1.66
C CYS A 286 -0.66 1.04 -1.73
N GLU A 287 0.15 0.01 -1.99
CA GLU A 287 1.58 0.11 -2.20
C GLU A 287 1.87 0.00 -3.70
N ASP A 288 2.90 0.70 -4.17
CA ASP A 288 3.40 0.55 -5.53
C ASP A 288 4.24 -0.74 -5.63
N PRO A 289 3.78 -1.76 -6.38
CA PRO A 289 4.48 -3.03 -6.42
C PRO A 289 5.64 -3.06 -7.43
N GLU A 290 5.80 -2.02 -8.26
CA GLU A 290 6.81 -1.97 -9.33
C GLU A 290 8.23 -2.16 -8.79
N ILE A 291 8.59 -1.40 -7.75
CA ILE A 291 9.92 -1.47 -7.10
C ILE A 291 10.20 -2.89 -6.59
N CYS A 292 9.19 -3.57 -6.05
CA CYS A 292 9.32 -4.94 -5.61
C CYS A 292 9.57 -5.89 -6.79
N TYR A 293 8.84 -5.72 -7.89
CA TYR A 293 9.00 -6.55 -9.07
C TYR A 293 10.35 -6.37 -9.74
N GLU A 294 10.85 -5.15 -9.84
CA GLU A 294 12.20 -4.85 -10.37
C GLU A 294 13.28 -5.57 -9.57
N ARG A 295 13.19 -5.55 -8.24
CA ARG A 295 14.13 -6.29 -7.36
C ARG A 295 14.09 -7.79 -7.60
N LEU A 296 12.89 -8.37 -7.75
CA LEU A 296 12.76 -9.81 -8.03
C LEU A 296 13.34 -10.18 -9.40
N ILE A 297 13.13 -9.36 -10.43
CA ILE A 297 13.73 -9.59 -11.75
C ILE A 297 15.25 -9.44 -11.71
N ALA A 298 15.77 -8.45 -10.98
CA ALA A 298 17.21 -8.25 -10.81
C ALA A 298 17.88 -9.44 -10.09
N ALA A 299 17.17 -10.11 -9.19
CA ALA A 299 17.62 -11.32 -8.50
C ALA A 299 17.47 -12.61 -9.33
N ALA A 300 16.68 -12.60 -10.41
CA ALA A 300 16.39 -13.76 -11.23
C ALA A 300 17.42 -14.01 -12.34
N ALA A 301 17.29 -15.13 -13.04
CA ALA A 301 18.23 -15.51 -14.09
C ALA A 301 18.19 -14.57 -15.31
N PRO A 302 19.28 -14.48 -16.11
CA PRO A 302 19.27 -13.74 -17.38
C PRO A 302 18.15 -14.21 -18.30
N GLY A 303 17.43 -13.26 -18.90
CA GLY A 303 16.21 -13.53 -19.69
C GLY A 303 14.91 -13.38 -18.90
N SER A 304 15.01 -13.14 -17.58
CA SER A 304 13.88 -12.69 -16.76
C SER A 304 13.46 -11.27 -17.16
N ALA A 305 12.16 -10.97 -17.07
CA ALA A 305 11.62 -9.69 -17.53
C ALA A 305 10.44 -9.21 -16.69
N LEU A 306 10.38 -7.90 -16.46
CA LEU A 306 9.20 -7.19 -15.95
C LEU A 306 8.44 -6.58 -17.13
N HIS A 307 7.13 -6.75 -17.14
CA HIS A 307 6.24 -6.07 -18.06
C HIS A 307 5.07 -5.46 -17.29
N LEU A 308 4.89 -4.15 -17.37
CA LEU A 308 3.69 -3.49 -16.87
C LEU A 308 2.63 -3.44 -17.98
N TRP A 309 1.45 -3.96 -17.66
CA TRP A 309 0.33 -4.11 -18.57
C TRP A 309 -0.89 -3.39 -18.01
N PHE A 310 -1.42 -2.43 -18.78
CA PHE A 310 -2.54 -1.58 -18.36
C PHE A 310 -3.87 -1.98 -19.01
N GLY A 311 -3.79 -2.75 -20.10
CA GLY A 311 -4.94 -3.30 -20.81
C GLY A 311 -5.55 -2.35 -21.84
N GLU A 312 -6.31 -2.92 -22.77
CA GLU A 312 -6.91 -2.18 -23.90
C GLU A 312 -7.83 -1.04 -23.45
N ASP A 313 -8.58 -1.23 -22.36
CA ASP A 313 -9.55 -0.24 -21.88
C ASP A 313 -8.87 1.02 -21.34
N TYR A 314 -7.72 0.87 -20.67
CA TYR A 314 -6.90 1.99 -20.21
C TYR A 314 -6.42 2.82 -21.39
N TRP A 315 -5.80 2.17 -22.38
CA TRP A 315 -5.25 2.89 -23.52
C TRP A 315 -6.33 3.52 -24.41
N LYS A 316 -7.53 2.90 -24.51
CA LYS A 316 -8.69 3.51 -25.18
C LYS A 316 -9.11 4.81 -24.48
N ALA A 317 -9.20 4.79 -23.15
CA ALA A 317 -9.56 5.96 -22.35
C ALA A 317 -8.48 7.04 -22.42
N PHE A 318 -7.20 6.66 -22.29
CA PHE A 318 -6.05 7.56 -22.43
C PHE A 318 -6.05 8.25 -23.80
N ARG A 319 -6.20 7.46 -24.88
CA ARG A 319 -6.28 7.97 -26.25
C ARG A 319 -7.43 8.96 -26.42
N ALA A 320 -8.62 8.63 -25.91
CA ALA A 320 -9.79 9.51 -26.00
C ALA A 320 -9.54 10.85 -25.26
N ALA A 321 -9.00 10.78 -24.04
CA ALA A 321 -8.66 11.96 -23.25
C ALA A 321 -7.59 12.83 -23.95
N ARG A 322 -6.53 12.22 -24.48
CA ARG A 322 -5.48 12.96 -25.21
C ARG A 322 -5.98 13.59 -26.50
N ARG A 323 -6.87 12.93 -27.26
CA ARG A 323 -7.52 13.54 -28.44
C ARG A 323 -8.33 14.77 -28.06
N GLN A 324 -9.16 14.67 -27.02
CA GLN A 324 -9.94 15.80 -26.53
C GLN A 324 -9.05 16.99 -26.11
N GLN A 325 -7.92 16.71 -25.47
CA GLN A 325 -6.95 17.75 -25.10
C GLN A 325 -6.28 18.40 -26.32
N LEU A 326 -5.87 17.61 -27.32
CA LEU A 326 -5.32 18.12 -28.58
C LEU A 326 -6.33 18.98 -29.36
N GLU A 327 -7.60 18.56 -29.40
CA GLU A 327 -8.68 19.34 -30.00
C GLU A 327 -8.89 20.68 -29.28
N SER A 328 -8.79 20.67 -27.94
CA SER A 328 -8.93 21.88 -27.11
C SER A 328 -7.78 22.88 -27.32
N LEU A 329 -6.55 22.41 -27.55
CA LEU A 329 -5.41 23.27 -27.91
C LEU A 329 -5.55 23.92 -29.29
N SER A 330 -6.32 23.30 -30.19
CA SER A 330 -6.53 23.82 -31.54
C SER A 330 -7.49 25.02 -31.56
N GLY A 331 -8.19 25.29 -30.45
CA GLY A 331 -9.17 26.37 -30.31
C GLY A 331 -8.60 27.72 -29.88
N ASP A 332 -7.39 27.78 -29.29
CA ASP A 332 -6.80 29.00 -28.76
C ASP A 332 -5.29 29.12 -29.05
N ALA A 333 -4.92 30.23 -29.70
CA ALA A 333 -3.58 30.81 -29.88
C ALA A 333 -2.71 30.33 -31.07
N GLN A 334 -2.86 31.12 -32.14
CA GLN A 334 -1.79 31.52 -33.06
C GLN A 334 -0.99 32.66 -32.40
N ASP A 335 0.27 32.44 -32.02
CA ASP A 335 1.44 33.32 -32.29
C ASP A 335 2.65 33.08 -31.37
N SER A 336 3.81 33.34 -31.97
CA SER A 336 5.17 33.52 -31.43
C SER A 336 6.04 32.27 -31.22
N LEU A 337 7.02 32.16 -32.12
CA LEU A 337 8.23 31.33 -32.10
C LEU A 337 9.26 31.88 -31.08
N ALA A 338 9.96 30.98 -30.36
CA ALA A 338 11.43 30.85 -30.40
C ALA A 338 12.02 29.97 -29.27
N SER A 339 12.81 28.99 -29.70
CA SER A 339 14.10 28.48 -29.16
C SER A 339 14.18 27.79 -27.78
N ASP A 340 14.25 26.45 -27.86
CA ASP A 340 15.44 25.59 -27.65
C ASP A 340 16.22 25.70 -26.32
N GLY A 341 16.22 24.58 -25.59
CA GLY A 341 17.08 24.33 -24.43
C GLY A 341 16.35 23.59 -23.31
N GLU A 342 16.30 22.26 -23.38
CA GLU A 342 15.84 21.40 -22.28
C GLU A 342 16.85 21.44 -21.13
N VAL A 343 16.79 22.50 -20.33
CA VAL A 343 17.41 22.55 -19.00
C VAL A 343 16.29 22.31 -18.01
N VAL A 344 16.34 21.20 -17.28
CA VAL A 344 15.46 20.99 -16.13
C VAL A 344 15.69 22.17 -15.18
N SER A 345 14.79 23.14 -15.18
CA SER A 345 14.91 24.31 -14.33
C SER A 345 14.88 23.86 -12.88
N GLY A 346 15.66 24.52 -12.01
CA GLY A 346 15.63 24.23 -10.56
C GLY A 346 14.20 24.30 -10.00
N GLU A 347 13.36 25.14 -10.60
CA GLU A 347 11.94 25.29 -10.31
C GLU A 347 11.10 24.03 -10.63
N MET A 348 11.43 23.28 -11.68
CA MET A 348 10.77 22.01 -12.00
C MET A 348 11.11 20.90 -11.00
N LEU A 349 12.36 20.86 -10.52
CA LEU A 349 12.75 19.94 -9.44
C LEU A 349 12.08 20.35 -8.12
N GLU A 350 12.06 21.65 -7.80
CA GLU A 350 11.33 22.19 -6.65
C GLU A 350 9.85 21.83 -6.71
N LEU A 351 9.21 21.95 -7.89
CA LEU A 351 7.81 21.59 -8.12
C LEU A 351 7.57 20.09 -7.80
N ARG A 352 8.42 19.19 -8.30
CA ARG A 352 8.30 17.74 -8.03
C ARG A 352 8.47 17.41 -6.55
N VAL A 353 9.42 18.07 -5.87
CA VAL A 353 9.62 17.89 -4.42
C VAL A 353 8.41 18.39 -3.65
N LEU A 354 7.87 19.56 -3.98
CA LEU A 354 6.67 20.11 -3.36
C LEU A 354 5.44 19.22 -3.60
N GLU A 355 5.28 18.65 -4.80
CA GLU A 355 4.20 17.71 -5.11
C GLU A 355 4.33 16.39 -4.32
N ARG A 356 5.55 15.89 -4.08
CA ARG A 356 5.79 14.74 -3.19
C ARG A 356 5.45 15.08 -1.73
N LEU A 357 5.99 16.17 -1.19
CA LEU A 357 5.74 16.62 0.18
C LEU A 357 4.25 16.90 0.43
N MET A 358 3.52 17.37 -0.59
CA MET A 358 2.07 17.52 -0.56
C MET A 358 1.36 16.19 -0.31
N ARG A 359 1.77 15.10 -0.99
CA ARG A 359 1.17 13.77 -0.79
C ARG A 359 1.39 13.29 0.65
N GLU A 360 2.58 13.50 1.19
CA GLU A 360 2.90 13.18 2.60
C GLU A 360 2.00 13.99 3.55
N CYS A 361 1.80 15.29 3.30
CA CYS A 361 0.87 16.10 4.09
C CYS A 361 -0.58 15.63 4.02
N TYR A 362 -1.05 15.12 2.88
CA TYR A 362 -2.40 14.55 2.79
C TYR A 362 -2.54 13.27 3.63
N VAL A 363 -1.52 12.42 3.66
CA VAL A 363 -1.50 11.22 4.51
C VAL A 363 -1.51 11.62 6.00
N ASP A 364 -0.68 12.60 6.38
CA ASP A 364 -0.63 13.10 7.76
C ASP A 364 -1.95 13.75 8.19
N GLU A 365 -2.59 14.52 7.30
CA GLU A 365 -3.90 15.14 7.53
C GLU A 365 -5.00 14.08 7.75
N GLN A 366 -5.08 13.08 6.84
CA GLN A 366 -6.04 11.98 6.98
C GLN A 366 -5.82 11.19 8.28
N ARG A 367 -4.56 10.93 8.64
CA ARG A 367 -4.22 10.27 9.91
C ARG A 367 -4.70 11.11 11.10
N CYS A 368 -4.44 12.42 11.11
CA CYS A 368 -4.88 13.30 12.20
C CYS A 368 -6.42 13.35 12.28
N GLU A 369 -7.12 13.43 11.15
CA GLU A 369 -8.59 13.41 11.11
C GLU A 369 -9.17 12.11 11.64
N GLU A 370 -8.58 10.96 11.27
CA GLU A 370 -8.96 9.65 11.79
C GLU A 370 -8.76 9.57 13.31
N GLU A 371 -7.60 10.01 13.82
CA GLU A 371 -7.30 10.04 15.25
C GLU A 371 -8.27 10.95 16.02
N LEU A 372 -8.60 12.13 15.48
CA LEU A 372 -9.60 13.03 16.07
C LEU A 372 -11.00 12.41 16.10
N LYS A 373 -11.37 11.64 15.07
CA LYS A 373 -12.64 10.91 15.03
C LYS A 373 -12.67 9.82 16.10
N ILE A 374 -11.64 8.99 16.18
CA ILE A 374 -11.52 7.92 17.20
C ILE A 374 -11.54 8.53 18.60
N MET A 375 -10.76 9.57 18.88
CA MET A 375 -10.77 10.24 20.19
C MET A 375 -12.13 10.83 20.54
N SER A 376 -12.89 11.33 19.55
CA SER A 376 -14.26 11.81 19.78
C SER A 376 -15.19 10.65 20.16
N GLN A 377 -15.05 9.48 19.52
CA GLN A 377 -15.78 8.26 19.89
C GLN A 377 -15.39 7.74 21.27
N VAL A 378 -14.11 7.80 21.65
CA VAL A 378 -13.62 7.43 23.00
C VAL A 378 -14.26 8.33 24.05
N LEU A 379 -14.26 9.66 23.83
CA LEU A 379 -14.87 10.62 24.74
C LEU A 379 -16.41 10.46 24.83
N ALA A 380 -17.06 10.08 23.72
CA ALA A 380 -18.48 9.77 23.68
C ALA A 380 -18.83 8.37 24.22
N LYS A 381 -17.81 7.54 24.49
CA LYS A 381 -17.95 6.13 24.93
C LYS A 381 -18.62 5.24 23.88
N GLU A 382 -18.44 5.59 22.61
CA GLU A 382 -19.02 4.89 21.45
C GLU A 382 -18.04 3.91 20.79
N LEU A 383 -16.75 3.95 21.17
CA LEU A 383 -15.73 3.09 20.55
C LEU A 383 -15.91 1.60 20.88
N CYS A 384 -16.53 1.27 22.02
CA CYS A 384 -16.78 -0.11 22.43
C CYS A 384 -18.28 -0.40 22.40
N GLU A 385 -18.69 -1.43 21.69
CA GLU A 385 -20.08 -1.84 21.70
C GLU A 385 -20.46 -2.50 23.04
N ALA A 386 -21.74 -2.38 23.41
CA ALA A 386 -22.25 -2.96 24.66
C ALA A 386 -22.05 -4.49 24.74
N HIS A 387 -21.93 -5.18 23.59
CA HIS A 387 -21.69 -6.62 23.52
C HIS A 387 -20.23 -6.98 23.85
N ASP A 388 -19.26 -6.18 23.40
CA ASP A 388 -17.84 -6.39 23.67
C ASP A 388 -17.52 -6.18 25.16
N VAL A 389 -18.10 -5.14 25.76
CA VAL A 389 -17.95 -4.88 27.19
C VAL A 389 -18.55 -6.04 28.01
N LYS A 390 -19.72 -6.56 27.60
CA LYS A 390 -20.34 -7.74 28.24
C LYS A 390 -19.50 -9.01 28.07
N ALA A 391 -18.91 -9.24 26.90
CA ALA A 391 -18.04 -10.39 26.65
C ALA A 391 -16.79 -10.36 27.55
N VAL A 392 -16.18 -9.19 27.74
CA VAL A 392 -15.06 -9.02 28.67
C VAL A 392 -15.51 -9.18 30.14
N ARG A 393 -16.72 -8.73 30.51
CA ARG A 393 -17.30 -8.92 31.85
C ARG A 393 -17.52 -10.39 32.21
N GLN A 394 -17.91 -11.21 31.23
CA GLN A 394 -18.25 -12.63 31.41
C GLN A 394 -17.02 -13.54 31.37
N SER A 395 -15.86 -13.02 30.99
CA SER A 395 -14.60 -13.76 31.03
C SER A 395 -14.21 -14.08 32.48
N PRO A 396 -13.86 -15.33 32.82
CA PRO A 396 -13.50 -15.74 34.19
C PRO A 396 -12.21 -15.08 34.73
N ARG A 397 -11.51 -14.29 33.91
CA ARG A 397 -10.35 -13.46 34.28
C ARG A 397 -10.69 -11.95 34.33
N GLY A 398 -11.98 -11.61 34.43
CA GLY A 398 -12.54 -10.28 34.17
C GLY A 398 -12.00 -9.12 35.00
N PHE A 399 -11.91 -7.97 34.32
CA PHE A 399 -11.49 -6.63 34.75
C PHE A 399 -10.12 -6.52 35.45
N ALA A 400 -9.15 -5.93 34.74
CA ALA A 400 -8.09 -5.21 35.43
C ALA A 400 -8.73 -4.03 36.20
N PRO A 401 -8.26 -3.72 37.43
CA PRO A 401 -8.78 -2.59 38.20
C PRO A 401 -8.66 -1.29 37.40
N ALA A 402 -9.57 -0.33 37.66
CA ALA A 402 -9.47 1.02 37.13
C ALA A 402 -8.08 1.59 37.48
N VAL A 403 -7.32 1.99 36.47
CA VAL A 403 -5.99 2.57 36.66
C VAL A 403 -6.19 4.07 36.85
N ALA A 404 -6.10 4.53 38.10
CA ALA A 404 -6.05 5.96 38.39
C ALA A 404 -4.63 6.44 38.07
N VAL A 405 -4.51 7.34 37.07
CA VAL A 405 -3.24 8.00 36.77
C VAL A 405 -3.06 9.12 37.79
N SER A 406 -2.00 9.04 38.59
CA SER A 406 -1.71 10.05 39.60
C SER A 406 -1.34 11.38 38.93
N SER A 407 -2.11 12.43 39.17
CA SER A 407 -1.96 13.76 38.56
C SER A 407 -0.85 14.61 39.21
N SER A 408 0.16 13.99 39.83
CA SER A 408 1.04 14.62 40.82
C SER A 408 2.06 15.63 40.28
N SER A 409 2.12 15.88 38.97
CA SER A 409 3.25 16.61 38.35
C SER A 409 2.82 17.69 37.35
N LEU A 410 1.68 18.36 37.56
CA LEU A 410 1.27 19.52 36.75
C LEU A 410 1.49 20.84 37.50
N GLN A 411 2.75 21.24 37.64
CA GLN A 411 3.08 22.67 37.72
C GLN A 411 3.26 23.17 36.29
N LEU A 412 2.23 23.84 35.76
CA LEU A 412 2.28 24.59 34.52
C LEU A 412 3.01 25.92 34.79
N GLU A 413 4.33 25.93 34.66
CA GLU A 413 5.08 27.15 34.34
C GLU A 413 5.05 27.31 32.81
N PRO A 414 4.51 28.42 32.26
CA PRO A 414 4.53 28.66 30.83
C PRO A 414 5.94 29.09 30.42
N GLU A 415 6.78 28.16 30.02
CA GLU A 415 8.05 28.47 29.38
C GLU A 415 7.76 28.97 27.95
N ILE A 416 7.65 30.29 27.80
CA ILE A 416 7.64 30.96 26.49
C ILE A 416 9.06 30.84 25.93
N VAL A 417 9.31 29.79 25.15
CA VAL A 417 10.53 29.68 24.34
C VAL A 417 10.27 30.36 22.99
N PRO A 418 10.97 31.44 22.64
CA PRO A 418 10.91 32.00 21.30
C PRO A 418 11.78 31.14 20.39
N HIS A 419 11.19 30.17 19.69
CA HIS A 419 11.86 29.53 18.57
C HIS A 419 11.65 30.35 17.30
N SER A 420 12.54 31.32 17.10
CA SER A 420 12.98 31.70 15.77
C SER A 420 13.77 30.52 15.18
N VAL A 421 13.11 29.64 14.44
CA VAL A 421 13.83 28.66 13.60
C VAL A 421 14.22 29.39 12.32
N GLY A 422 15.52 29.64 12.20
CA GLY A 422 16.14 30.28 11.05
C GLY A 422 16.10 29.40 9.80
N LEU A 423 16.18 30.08 8.66
CA LEU A 423 16.24 29.61 7.27
C LEU A 423 17.45 28.70 6.92
N GLY A 424 17.98 27.89 7.85
CA GLY A 424 19.25 27.17 7.67
C GLY A 424 19.18 25.81 6.98
N GLU A 425 18.12 25.01 7.18
CA GLU A 425 18.19 23.57 6.88
C GLU A 425 17.81 23.15 5.45
N LEU A 426 17.38 24.09 4.60
CA LEU A 426 17.18 23.80 3.16
C LEU A 426 18.45 24.00 2.31
N ALA A 427 19.49 24.62 2.86
CA ALA A 427 20.76 24.82 2.15
C ALA A 427 21.67 23.58 2.18
N ASP A 428 21.57 22.74 3.21
CA ASP A 428 22.49 21.62 3.41
C ASP A 428 22.13 20.35 2.64
N ILE A 429 20.92 20.26 2.06
CA ILE A 429 20.54 19.14 1.18
C ILE A 429 21.05 19.36 -0.26
N ALA A 430 21.45 20.59 -0.61
CA ALA A 430 21.98 20.92 -1.94
C ALA A 430 23.51 20.67 -2.10
N PHE A 431 24.24 20.43 -1.01
CA PHE A 431 25.71 20.28 -1.02
C PHE A 431 26.17 18.83 -0.79
N SER A 432 25.78 17.90 -1.69
CA SER A 432 26.39 16.56 -1.74
C SER A 432 26.41 15.92 -3.14
N TRP A 433 26.13 16.66 -4.21
CA TRP A 433 26.01 16.09 -5.57
C TRP A 433 27.10 16.55 -6.54
N THR A 434 28.17 17.18 -6.06
CA THR A 434 29.35 17.55 -6.87
C THR A 434 30.46 16.49 -6.85
N ALA A 435 30.27 15.37 -6.17
CA ALA A 435 31.30 14.35 -5.98
C ALA A 435 30.90 12.94 -6.49
N MET A 436 30.31 12.83 -7.69
CA MET A 436 30.39 11.60 -8.47
C MET A 436 30.48 11.95 -9.96
N GLY A 437 31.70 11.78 -10.49
CA GLY A 437 32.08 12.21 -11.82
C GLY A 437 31.31 11.50 -12.92
N VAL A 438 30.70 12.31 -13.78
CA VAL A 438 30.32 11.94 -15.14
C VAL A 438 31.61 11.67 -15.92
N ARG A 439 31.99 10.40 -16.08
CA ARG A 439 32.80 9.98 -17.21
C ARG A 439 31.84 9.64 -18.34
N ARG A 440 31.89 10.50 -19.37
CA ARG A 440 31.28 10.27 -20.68
C ARG A 440 31.84 8.97 -21.28
N CYS A 441 30.93 8.07 -21.66
CA CYS A 441 31.07 7.18 -22.81
C CYS A 441 29.77 7.29 -23.60
#